data_AF-A0A961S7T0-F1
#
_entry.id   AF-A0A961S7T0-F1
#
_cell.length_a   1.000
_cell.length_b   1.000
_cell.length_c   1.000
_cell.angle_alpha   90.00
_cell.angle_beta   90.00
_cell.angle_gamma   90.00
#
_symmetry.space_group_name_H-M   'P 1'
#
loop_
_entity.id
_entity.type
_entity.pdbx_description
1 polymer ?
#
loop_
_entity_poly.entity_id
_entity_poly.type
_entity_poly.pdbx_seq_one_letter_code
_entity_poly.pdbx_strand_id
1 'polypeptide(L)'
;MRALCFLRSSIGAGTMAAALAAMWLALAPLAALAQGEPANRNEIFQIQFRLNQLGFSAGEPDGSAGPQTKKAAAAFAAAGGDAAEGAMTAALLARLEEKTRDIEGWKRADGTIDFLVFTDEGTPLIFKVIAVGQIHKSPDTTYVRDRERDGSPIYSNSFRVSHMSGTGNIPLAAGSAFGYRVQITPPPRGQRLQIDHIVFVPEPRPDGKVDFRPHPYQHVYLKRPGSTKRYWYWHFERTPSTAPAGTWRFALTNRGQTLISRDFELVRP
;
A
#
# COMPACT_ATOMS: atom_id res chain seq x y z
N MET A 1 -18.83 -91.59 3.60
CA MET A 1 -18.55 -90.63 4.70
C MET A 1 -17.35 -89.77 4.32
N ARG A 2 -17.44 -88.45 4.59
CA ARG A 2 -16.41 -87.40 4.51
C ARG A 2 -16.17 -86.66 3.17
N ALA A 3 -17.06 -85.69 2.95
CA ALA A 3 -16.83 -84.25 2.69
C ALA A 3 -15.77 -83.80 1.66
N LEU A 4 -16.28 -83.22 0.57
CA LEU A 4 -15.68 -82.18 -0.27
C LEU A 4 -15.23 -80.97 0.57
N CYS A 5 -14.09 -80.38 0.20
CA CYS A 5 -13.87 -78.93 0.32
C CYS A 5 -12.96 -78.45 -0.83
N PHE A 6 -13.57 -77.75 -1.79
CA PHE A 6 -12.90 -76.99 -2.83
C PHE A 6 -12.38 -75.68 -2.22
N LEU A 7 -11.07 -75.41 -2.27
CA LEU A 7 -10.54 -74.07 -2.01
C LEU A 7 -10.39 -73.35 -3.35
N ARG A 8 -11.36 -72.49 -3.67
CA ARG A 8 -11.37 -71.62 -4.84
C ARG A 8 -10.65 -70.33 -4.47
N SER A 9 -9.59 -69.98 -5.21
CA SER A 9 -8.88 -68.72 -5.08
C SER A 9 -9.82 -67.53 -5.36
N SER A 10 -9.86 -66.56 -4.45
CA SER A 10 -10.38 -65.22 -4.69
C SER A 10 -9.26 -64.20 -4.45
N ILE A 11 -8.60 -63.77 -5.53
CA ILE A 11 -7.76 -62.57 -5.51
C ILE A 11 -8.75 -61.40 -5.49
N GLY A 12 -8.97 -60.85 -4.30
CA GLY A 12 -9.92 -59.78 -4.06
C GLY A 12 -9.49 -58.48 -4.73
N ALA A 13 -10.40 -57.89 -5.52
CA ALA A 13 -10.31 -56.55 -6.12
C ALA A 13 -10.32 -55.40 -5.08
N GLY A 14 -9.98 -55.66 -3.81
CA GLY A 14 -10.03 -54.69 -2.70
C GLY A 14 -8.74 -53.90 -2.49
N THR A 15 -7.66 -54.20 -3.20
CA THR A 15 -6.32 -53.65 -2.90
C THR A 15 -5.97 -52.35 -3.64
N MET A 16 -6.58 -52.07 -4.81
CA MET A 16 -6.25 -50.83 -5.55
C MET A 16 -6.85 -49.56 -4.92
N ALA A 17 -8.07 -49.62 -4.38
CA ALA A 17 -8.71 -48.45 -3.76
C ALA A 17 -8.01 -48.03 -2.45
N ALA A 18 -7.58 -49.00 -1.64
CA ALA A 18 -6.83 -48.74 -0.41
C ALA A 18 -5.41 -48.21 -0.69
N ALA A 19 -4.74 -48.71 -1.74
CA ALA A 19 -3.42 -48.22 -2.15
C ALA A 19 -3.48 -46.77 -2.68
N LEU A 20 -4.51 -46.41 -3.44
CA LEU A 20 -4.74 -45.03 -3.92
C LEU A 20 -5.10 -44.08 -2.78
N ALA A 21 -5.92 -44.52 -1.81
CA ALA A 21 -6.24 -43.73 -0.61
C ALA A 21 -5.02 -43.52 0.30
N ALA A 22 -4.19 -44.54 0.49
CA ALA A 22 -2.94 -44.44 1.25
C ALA A 22 -1.90 -43.54 0.57
N MET A 23 -1.84 -43.56 -0.77
CA MET A 23 -0.96 -42.66 -1.55
C MET A 23 -1.44 -41.20 -1.48
N TRP A 24 -2.74 -40.94 -1.39
CA TRP A 24 -3.30 -39.60 -1.13
C TRP A 24 -2.99 -39.09 0.30
N LEU A 25 -3.11 -39.96 1.31
CA LEU A 25 -2.81 -39.64 2.71
C LEU A 25 -1.32 -39.38 2.98
N ALA A 26 -0.41 -40.02 2.24
CA ALA A 26 1.04 -39.79 2.35
C ALA A 26 1.51 -38.50 1.63
N LEU A 27 0.78 -38.01 0.61
CA LEU A 27 1.12 -36.79 -0.13
C LEU A 27 0.51 -35.49 0.45
N ALA A 28 -0.59 -35.56 1.19
CA ALA A 28 -1.21 -34.40 1.82
C ALA A 28 -0.25 -33.54 2.66
N PRO A 29 0.60 -34.10 3.56
CA PRO A 29 1.55 -33.29 4.32
C PRO A 29 2.63 -32.66 3.43
N LEU A 30 3.05 -33.30 2.33
CA LEU A 30 4.04 -32.76 1.41
C LEU A 30 3.48 -31.59 0.58
N ALA A 31 2.21 -31.68 0.16
CA ALA A 31 1.50 -30.60 -0.53
C ALA A 31 1.24 -29.39 0.39
N ALA A 32 0.94 -29.62 1.67
CA ALA A 32 0.80 -28.55 2.66
C ALA A 32 2.13 -27.81 2.91
N LEU A 33 3.24 -28.55 3.00
CA LEU A 33 4.58 -27.96 3.12
C LEU A 33 4.98 -27.14 1.88
N ALA A 34 4.53 -27.54 0.69
CA ALA A 34 4.75 -26.78 -0.55
C ALA A 34 3.89 -25.50 -0.66
N GLN A 35 2.72 -25.46 -0.01
CA GLN A 35 1.80 -24.32 -0.04
C GLN A 35 2.17 -23.24 1.00
N GLY A 36 2.91 -23.59 2.06
CA GLY A 36 3.29 -22.69 3.15
C GLY A 36 2.17 -22.46 4.18
N GLU A 37 2.51 -21.84 5.31
CA GLU A 37 1.56 -21.56 6.40
C GLU A 37 0.33 -20.75 5.92
N PRO A 38 -0.88 -21.03 6.45
CA PRO A 38 -2.07 -20.26 6.13
C PRO A 38 -1.89 -18.78 6.46
N ALA A 39 -2.31 -17.92 5.54
CA ALA A 39 -2.20 -16.48 5.71
C ALA A 39 -3.13 -15.99 6.84
N ASN A 40 -2.60 -15.17 7.74
CA ASN A 40 -3.39 -14.49 8.76
C ASN A 40 -4.18 -13.31 8.15
N ARG A 41 -5.04 -12.67 8.96
CA ARG A 41 -5.89 -11.56 8.50
C ARG A 41 -5.11 -10.41 7.83
N ASN A 42 -3.98 -10.02 8.39
CA ASN A 42 -3.17 -8.92 7.85
C ASN A 42 -2.51 -9.36 6.54
N GLU A 43 -2.05 -10.60 6.43
CA GLU A 43 -1.50 -11.15 5.19
C GLU A 43 -2.57 -11.26 4.10
N ILE A 44 -3.79 -11.69 4.42
CA ILE A 44 -4.92 -11.72 3.49
C ILE A 44 -5.21 -10.31 2.96
N PHE A 45 -5.17 -9.29 3.83
CA PHE A 45 -5.36 -7.89 3.41
C PHE A 45 -4.31 -7.48 2.36
N GLN A 46 -3.04 -7.85 2.58
CA GLN A 46 -1.97 -7.58 1.63
C GLN A 46 -2.14 -8.35 0.32
N ILE A 47 -2.52 -9.64 0.39
CA ILE A 47 -2.83 -10.47 -0.77
C ILE A 47 -3.92 -9.81 -1.62
N GLN A 48 -5.04 -9.39 -1.00
CA GLN A 48 -6.12 -8.69 -1.68
C GLN A 48 -5.63 -7.43 -2.40
N PHE A 49 -4.86 -6.58 -1.70
CA PHE A 49 -4.32 -5.36 -2.28
C PHE A 49 -3.43 -5.64 -3.50
N ARG A 50 -2.48 -6.58 -3.38
CA ARG A 50 -1.53 -6.90 -4.45
C ARG A 50 -2.19 -7.60 -5.63
N LEU A 51 -3.18 -8.46 -5.39
CA LEU A 51 -4.01 -9.01 -6.48
C LEU A 51 -4.71 -7.92 -7.27
N ASN A 52 -5.24 -6.89 -6.60
CA ASN A 52 -5.86 -5.75 -7.27
C ASN A 52 -4.85 -4.89 -8.04
N GLN A 53 -3.63 -4.71 -7.53
CA GLN A 53 -2.56 -4.04 -8.29
C GLN A 53 -2.27 -4.75 -9.62
N LEU A 54 -2.36 -6.08 -9.63
CA LEU A 54 -2.16 -6.91 -10.81
C LEU A 54 -3.43 -7.09 -11.66
N GLY A 55 -4.57 -6.51 -11.26
CA GLY A 55 -5.83 -6.56 -12.00
C GLY A 55 -6.76 -7.74 -11.70
N PHE A 56 -6.46 -8.58 -10.69
CA PHE A 56 -7.22 -9.82 -10.41
C PHE A 56 -8.54 -9.63 -9.64
N SER A 57 -9.01 -8.39 -9.38
CA SER A 57 -10.33 -8.09 -8.80
C SER A 57 -10.68 -8.91 -7.53
N ALA A 58 -9.87 -8.76 -6.48
CA ALA A 58 -10.04 -9.41 -5.18
C ALA A 58 -11.05 -8.71 -4.25
N GLY A 59 -11.69 -7.62 -4.70
CA GLY A 59 -12.53 -6.76 -3.85
C GLY A 59 -11.72 -5.75 -3.03
N GLU A 60 -12.38 -4.94 -2.20
CA GLU A 60 -11.65 -4.03 -1.29
C GLU A 60 -10.90 -4.83 -0.21
N PRO A 61 -9.63 -4.52 0.07
CA PRO A 61 -8.88 -5.19 1.13
C PRO A 61 -9.56 -5.04 2.51
N ASP A 62 -9.88 -6.17 3.13
CA ASP A 62 -10.56 -6.25 4.43
C ASP A 62 -9.97 -7.34 5.35
N GLY A 63 -9.02 -8.13 4.83
CA GLY A 63 -8.38 -9.24 5.53
C GLY A 63 -9.21 -10.52 5.59
N SER A 64 -10.32 -10.59 4.86
CA SER A 64 -11.23 -11.74 4.81
C SER A 64 -11.17 -12.43 3.44
N ALA A 65 -10.83 -13.72 3.43
CA ALA A 65 -10.72 -14.50 2.21
C ALA A 65 -12.10 -14.97 1.69
N GLY A 66 -12.92 -14.03 1.24
CA GLY A 66 -14.23 -14.30 0.64
C GLY A 66 -14.15 -14.95 -0.75
N PRO A 67 -15.30 -15.28 -1.38
CA PRO A 67 -15.34 -15.92 -2.69
C PRO A 67 -14.61 -15.13 -3.79
N GLN A 68 -14.69 -13.79 -3.76
CA GLN A 68 -14.00 -12.92 -4.71
C GLN A 68 -12.47 -13.02 -4.56
N THR A 69 -11.94 -12.91 -3.33
CA THR A 69 -10.51 -13.06 -3.03
C THR A 69 -9.98 -14.42 -3.49
N LYS A 70 -10.71 -15.51 -3.19
CA LYS A 70 -10.33 -16.87 -3.58
C LYS A 70 -10.29 -17.04 -5.10
N LYS A 71 -11.29 -16.51 -5.81
CA LYS A 71 -11.33 -16.50 -7.28
C LYS A 71 -10.15 -15.72 -7.88
N ALA A 72 -9.86 -14.54 -7.33
CA ALA A 72 -8.75 -13.69 -7.76
C ALA A 72 -7.40 -14.41 -7.59
N ALA A 73 -7.19 -15.07 -6.46
CA ALA A 73 -5.97 -15.81 -6.17
C ALA A 73 -5.81 -17.06 -7.06
N ALA A 74 -6.88 -17.80 -7.30
CA ALA A 74 -6.88 -18.93 -8.24
C ALA A 74 -6.56 -18.46 -9.67
N ALA A 75 -7.11 -17.32 -10.09
CA ALA A 75 -6.80 -16.73 -11.40
C ALA A 75 -5.34 -16.29 -11.51
N PHE A 76 -4.78 -15.70 -10.44
CA PHE A 76 -3.35 -15.35 -10.38
C PHE A 76 -2.45 -16.59 -10.47
N ALA A 77 -2.75 -17.64 -9.71
CA ALA A 77 -2.00 -18.89 -9.75
C ALA A 77 -2.06 -19.55 -11.14
N ALA A 78 -3.24 -19.59 -11.76
CA ALA A 78 -3.43 -20.11 -13.11
C ALA A 78 -2.64 -19.30 -14.16
N ALA A 79 -2.59 -17.96 -14.02
CA ALA A 79 -1.80 -17.10 -14.90
C ALA A 79 -0.29 -17.32 -14.75
N GLY A 80 0.17 -17.77 -13.59
CA GLY A 80 1.58 -18.11 -13.32
C GLY A 80 2.00 -19.50 -13.78
N GLY A 81 1.06 -20.36 -14.19
CA GLY A 81 1.34 -21.77 -14.52
C GLY A 81 1.54 -22.67 -13.30
N ASP A 82 1.15 -22.22 -12.10
CA ASP A 82 1.32 -22.95 -10.85
C ASP A 82 0.18 -23.95 -10.63
N ALA A 83 0.52 -25.18 -10.23
CA ALA A 83 -0.46 -26.19 -9.78
C ALA A 83 -1.03 -25.90 -8.37
N ALA A 84 -0.52 -24.88 -7.68
CA ALA A 84 -1.01 -24.49 -6.37
C ALA A 84 -2.37 -23.79 -6.49
N GLU A 85 -3.40 -24.32 -5.82
CA GLU A 85 -4.82 -23.93 -5.94
C GLU A 85 -5.22 -22.49 -5.51
N GLY A 86 -4.34 -21.49 -5.58
CA GLY A 86 -4.68 -20.12 -5.14
C GLY A 86 -5.01 -20.05 -3.64
N ALA A 87 -4.45 -20.97 -2.85
CA ALA A 87 -4.64 -21.00 -1.41
C ALA A 87 -4.09 -19.72 -0.75
N MET A 88 -4.77 -19.23 0.28
CA MET A 88 -4.37 -18.05 1.03
C MET A 88 -3.23 -18.41 1.98
N THR A 89 -1.99 -18.31 1.51
CA THR A 89 -0.80 -18.70 2.26
C THR A 89 0.28 -17.63 2.26
N ALA A 90 1.23 -17.74 3.19
CA ALA A 90 2.42 -16.89 3.20
C ALA A 90 3.24 -17.00 1.90
N ALA A 91 3.26 -18.18 1.27
CA ALA A 91 3.94 -18.36 -0.02
C ALA A 91 3.26 -17.58 -1.16
N LEU A 92 1.91 -17.53 -1.18
CA LEU A 92 1.19 -16.69 -2.13
C LEU A 92 1.52 -15.21 -1.93
N LEU A 93 1.55 -14.75 -0.67
CA LEU A 93 1.92 -13.37 -0.36
C LEU A 93 3.33 -13.04 -0.87
N ALA A 94 4.33 -13.87 -0.58
CA ALA A 94 5.71 -13.66 -1.03
C ALA A 94 5.83 -13.57 -2.57
N ARG A 95 5.09 -14.40 -3.31
CA ARG A 95 5.03 -14.31 -4.78
C ARG A 95 4.40 -13.00 -5.25
N LEU A 96 3.31 -12.59 -4.63
CA LEU A 96 2.64 -11.33 -4.95
C LEU A 96 3.54 -10.13 -4.64
N GLU A 97 4.26 -10.16 -3.53
CA GLU A 97 5.26 -9.14 -3.15
C GLU A 97 6.31 -8.97 -4.25
N GLU A 98 6.92 -10.07 -4.69
CA GLU A 98 7.90 -10.04 -5.77
C GLU A 98 7.31 -9.49 -7.07
N LYS A 99 6.10 -9.92 -7.44
CA LYS A 99 5.44 -9.45 -8.68
C LYS A 99 4.97 -7.99 -8.63
N THR A 100 4.81 -7.42 -7.45
CA THR A 100 4.29 -6.06 -7.26
C THR A 100 5.33 -5.06 -6.76
N ARG A 101 6.58 -5.49 -6.53
CA ARG A 101 7.64 -4.64 -5.93
C ARG A 101 7.89 -3.34 -6.70
N ASP A 102 7.76 -3.37 -8.03
CA ASP A 102 8.03 -2.24 -8.94
C ASP A 102 6.73 -1.53 -9.38
N ILE A 103 5.57 -1.94 -8.84
CA ILE A 103 4.28 -1.34 -9.18
C ILE A 103 3.98 -0.21 -8.21
N GLU A 104 3.86 1.02 -8.75
CA GLU A 104 3.43 2.19 -7.99
C GLU A 104 1.96 2.07 -7.56
N GLY A 105 1.75 1.65 -6.31
CA GLY A 105 0.43 1.61 -5.67
C GLY A 105 -0.63 0.87 -6.49
N TRP A 106 -1.89 1.04 -6.11
CA TRP A 106 -3.05 0.59 -6.86
C TRP A 106 -3.76 1.80 -7.45
N LYS A 107 -3.61 1.99 -8.75
CA LYS A 107 -4.21 3.10 -9.50
C LYS A 107 -5.70 2.84 -9.74
N ARG A 108 -6.54 3.76 -9.27
CA ARG A 108 -7.99 3.76 -9.46
C ARG A 108 -8.36 4.49 -10.75
N ALA A 109 -9.55 4.21 -11.26
CA ALA A 109 -10.06 4.83 -12.48
C ALA A 109 -10.26 6.36 -12.35
N ASP A 110 -10.45 6.87 -11.14
CA ASP A 110 -10.62 8.30 -10.84
C ASP A 110 -9.28 9.06 -10.69
N GLY A 111 -8.14 8.38 -10.88
CA GLY A 111 -6.80 8.94 -10.72
C GLY A 111 -6.24 8.85 -9.29
N THR A 112 -7.03 8.38 -8.31
CA THR A 112 -6.53 8.10 -6.96
C THR A 112 -5.52 6.95 -7.01
N ILE A 113 -4.45 7.05 -6.22
CA ILE A 113 -3.50 5.96 -6.02
C ILE A 113 -3.60 5.50 -4.58
N ASP A 114 -4.01 4.24 -4.39
CA ASP A 114 -4.02 3.60 -3.08
C ASP A 114 -2.67 2.97 -2.81
N PHE A 115 -2.17 3.11 -1.59
CA PHE A 115 -0.92 2.52 -1.12
C PHE A 115 -1.20 1.67 0.11
N LEU A 116 -0.57 0.50 0.13
CA LEU A 116 -0.47 -0.34 1.32
C LEU A 116 0.55 0.29 2.26
N VAL A 117 0.12 0.64 3.47
CA VAL A 117 0.98 1.19 4.53
C VAL A 117 0.76 0.42 5.82
N PHE A 118 1.70 0.53 6.75
CA PHE A 118 1.67 -0.21 8.00
C PHE A 118 1.79 0.73 9.19
N THR A 119 1.03 0.42 10.24
CA THR A 119 1.20 1.02 11.56
C THR A 119 2.51 0.57 12.21
N ASP A 120 2.84 1.21 13.34
CA ASP A 120 3.89 0.78 14.27
C ASP A 120 3.77 -0.69 14.70
N GLU A 121 2.54 -1.16 14.94
CA GLU A 121 2.22 -2.56 15.26
C GLU A 121 2.10 -3.48 14.03
N GLY A 122 2.45 -2.99 12.82
CA GLY A 122 2.40 -3.79 11.59
C GLY A 122 1.00 -4.07 11.06
N THR A 123 -0.03 -3.35 11.49
CA THR A 123 -1.37 -3.48 10.91
C THR A 123 -1.41 -2.79 9.54
N PRO A 124 -1.81 -3.49 8.46
CA PRO A 124 -1.91 -2.90 7.14
C PRO A 124 -3.13 -1.97 7.04
N LEU A 125 -2.96 -0.85 6.35
CA LEU A 125 -3.99 0.15 6.07
C LEU A 125 -3.87 0.61 4.62
N ILE A 126 -4.94 1.21 4.10
CA ILE A 126 -4.91 1.94 2.83
C ILE A 126 -4.65 3.43 3.09
N PHE A 127 -3.59 3.93 2.47
CA PHE A 127 -3.27 5.34 2.33
C PHE A 127 -3.57 5.78 0.89
N LYS A 128 -4.37 6.82 0.71
CA LYS A 128 -4.80 7.26 -0.62
C LYS A 128 -4.13 8.57 -0.97
N VAL A 129 -3.49 8.65 -2.13
CA VAL A 129 -3.11 9.91 -2.79
C VAL A 129 -4.19 10.25 -3.80
N ILE A 130 -4.97 11.30 -3.49
CA ILE A 130 -6.13 11.72 -4.29
C ILE A 130 -5.71 12.68 -5.40
N ALA A 131 -4.78 13.58 -5.11
CA ALA A 131 -4.29 14.56 -6.09
C ALA A 131 -2.88 15.01 -5.75
N VAL A 132 -2.13 15.42 -6.78
CA VAL A 132 -0.78 15.97 -6.68
C VAL A 132 -0.70 17.23 -7.51
N GLY A 133 -0.12 18.29 -6.96
CA GLY A 133 0.12 19.53 -7.70
C GLY A 133 -0.01 20.78 -6.85
N GLN A 134 -0.29 21.91 -7.49
CA GLN A 134 -0.46 23.20 -6.82
C GLN A 134 -1.79 23.23 -6.04
N ILE A 135 -1.75 23.81 -4.85
CA ILE A 135 -2.88 23.95 -3.93
C ILE A 135 -3.29 25.41 -3.89
N HIS A 136 -4.50 25.68 -4.38
CA HIS A 136 -5.09 27.01 -4.37
C HIS A 136 -5.91 27.19 -3.09
N LYS A 137 -5.40 28.05 -2.19
CA LYS A 137 -6.05 28.34 -0.91
C LYS A 137 -7.17 29.38 -1.10
N SER A 138 -8.25 29.24 -0.36
CA SER A 138 -9.31 30.26 -0.29
C SER A 138 -8.76 31.55 0.33
N PRO A 139 -9.25 32.74 -0.04
CA PRO A 139 -8.88 34.01 0.59
C PRO A 139 -9.18 34.02 2.11
N ASP A 140 -10.32 33.43 2.50
CA ASP A 140 -10.71 33.30 3.91
C ASP A 140 -10.01 32.10 4.56
N THR A 141 -8.80 32.31 5.09
CA THR A 141 -8.05 31.27 5.81
C THR A 141 -8.22 31.40 7.32
N THR A 142 -8.77 30.36 7.98
CA THR A 142 -8.70 30.19 9.44
C THR A 142 -7.68 29.12 9.78
N TYR A 143 -6.53 29.52 10.34
CA TYR A 143 -5.50 28.59 10.80
C TYR A 143 -5.90 27.99 12.15
N VAL A 144 -6.21 26.70 12.16
CA VAL A 144 -6.34 25.92 13.39
C VAL A 144 -5.07 25.10 13.56
N ARG A 145 -4.38 25.26 14.70
CA ARG A 145 -3.25 24.42 15.09
C ARG A 145 -3.78 23.21 15.84
N ASP A 146 -3.41 22.02 15.40
CA ASP A 146 -3.77 20.78 16.07
C ASP A 146 -2.78 20.45 17.21
N ARG A 147 -3.20 19.62 18.17
CA ARG A 147 -2.36 19.17 19.30
C ARG A 147 -2.46 17.66 19.50
N GLU A 148 -1.42 17.07 20.07
CA GLU A 148 -1.38 15.70 20.53
C GLU A 148 -2.21 15.50 21.81
N ARG A 149 -2.39 14.24 22.23
CA ARG A 149 -3.07 13.91 23.49
C ARG A 149 -2.37 14.49 24.72
N ASP A 150 -1.06 14.65 24.65
CA ASP A 150 -0.22 15.27 25.69
C ASP A 150 -0.15 16.80 25.57
N GLY A 151 -0.86 17.39 24.60
CA GLY A 151 -0.87 18.83 24.36
C GLY A 151 0.26 19.35 23.46
N SER A 152 1.19 18.49 23.02
CA SER A 152 2.27 18.89 22.12
C SER A 152 1.70 19.37 20.78
N PRO A 153 2.22 20.44 20.17
CA PRO A 153 1.72 20.93 18.90
C PRO A 153 1.98 19.90 17.80
N ILE A 154 0.94 19.57 17.04
CA ILE A 154 1.10 18.87 15.76
C ILE A 154 1.13 19.95 14.70
N TYR A 155 2.13 19.92 13.84
CA TYR A 155 2.21 20.81 12.67
C TYR A 155 1.10 20.46 11.67
N SER A 156 -0.13 20.87 11.98
CA SER A 156 -1.33 20.71 11.18
C SER A 156 -2.04 22.05 11.18
N ASN A 157 -2.10 22.67 10.01
CA ASN A 157 -2.86 23.87 9.75
C ASN A 157 -4.16 23.49 9.03
N SER A 158 -5.29 23.97 9.53
CA SER A 158 -6.53 23.97 8.72
C SER A 158 -6.53 25.18 7.79
N PHE A 159 -6.95 25.01 6.55
CA PHE A 159 -7.25 26.08 5.62
C PHE A 159 -8.24 25.57 4.57
N ARG A 160 -9.07 26.47 4.04
CA ARG A 160 -9.98 26.12 2.94
C ARG A 160 -9.19 26.07 1.64
N VAL A 161 -9.38 25.02 0.86
CA VAL A 161 -8.81 24.83 -0.48
C VAL A 161 -9.93 25.03 -1.50
N SER A 162 -9.71 25.90 -2.50
CA SER A 162 -10.67 26.11 -3.58
C SER A 162 -10.57 24.99 -4.63
N HIS A 163 -9.35 24.68 -5.07
CA HIS A 163 -9.04 23.58 -5.97
C HIS A 163 -7.56 23.21 -5.92
N MET A 164 -7.19 22.10 -6.56
CA MET A 164 -5.81 21.79 -6.91
C MET A 164 -5.66 21.75 -8.43
N SER A 165 -4.56 22.28 -8.93
CA SER A 165 -4.13 22.10 -10.32
C SER A 165 -2.98 21.07 -10.38
N GLY A 166 -2.62 20.61 -11.58
CA GLY A 166 -1.57 19.61 -11.77
C GLY A 166 -0.16 20.08 -11.36
N THR A 167 0.84 19.23 -11.59
CA THR A 167 2.26 19.46 -11.27
C THR A 167 2.99 20.31 -12.31
N GLY A 168 2.29 21.26 -12.95
CA GLY A 168 2.92 22.20 -13.88
C GLY A 168 3.87 23.17 -13.15
N ASN A 169 4.22 24.27 -13.81
CA ASN A 169 5.11 25.28 -13.24
C ASN A 169 4.53 25.85 -11.94
N ILE A 170 5.18 25.56 -10.82
CA ILE A 170 4.83 26.06 -9.51
C ILE A 170 5.52 27.42 -9.32
N PRO A 171 4.78 28.51 -9.14
CA PRO A 171 5.41 29.82 -8.96
C PRO A 171 6.12 29.89 -7.61
N LEU A 172 7.37 30.40 -7.61
CA LEU A 172 8.11 30.82 -6.42
C LEU A 172 7.58 32.17 -5.88
N ALA A 173 6.27 32.27 -5.70
CA ALA A 173 5.60 33.46 -5.21
C ALA A 173 5.08 33.25 -3.78
N ALA A 174 4.97 34.35 -3.04
CA ALA A 174 4.38 34.36 -1.70
C ALA A 174 3.00 33.68 -1.70
N GLY A 175 2.74 32.84 -0.71
CA GLY A 175 1.48 32.13 -0.57
C GLY A 175 1.29 30.90 -1.47
N SER A 176 2.19 30.65 -2.43
CA SER A 176 2.12 29.44 -3.25
C SER A 176 2.26 28.20 -2.38
N ALA A 177 1.41 27.20 -2.62
CA ALA A 177 1.44 25.92 -1.93
C ALA A 177 1.28 24.79 -2.94
N PHE A 178 1.93 23.67 -2.69
CA PHE A 178 1.92 22.51 -3.59
C PHE A 178 2.30 21.24 -2.83
N GLY A 179 1.87 20.09 -3.34
CA GLY A 179 2.14 18.80 -2.72
C GLY A 179 1.02 17.80 -2.98
N TYR A 180 0.65 17.06 -1.95
CA TYR A 180 -0.28 15.94 -2.01
C TYR A 180 -1.58 16.23 -1.26
N ARG A 181 -2.71 15.93 -1.89
CA ARG A 181 -3.98 15.70 -1.19
C ARG A 181 -4.11 14.22 -0.91
N VAL A 182 -4.29 13.89 0.37
CA VAL A 182 -4.25 12.52 0.84
C VAL A 182 -5.49 12.19 1.65
N GLN A 183 -5.84 10.91 1.71
CA GLN A 183 -6.84 10.39 2.63
C GLN A 183 -6.25 9.19 3.37
N ILE A 184 -6.41 9.22 4.69
CA ILE A 184 -5.79 8.25 5.58
C ILE A 184 -6.87 7.43 6.24
N THR A 185 -6.76 6.10 6.16
CA THR A 185 -7.57 5.21 6.97
C THR A 185 -7.13 5.35 8.43
N PRO A 186 -8.04 5.72 9.37
CA PRO A 186 -7.67 5.87 10.78
C PRO A 186 -7.06 4.57 11.32
N PRO A 187 -5.90 4.63 12.01
CA PRO A 187 -5.31 3.43 12.58
C PRO A 187 -6.20 2.86 13.69
N PRO A 188 -6.05 1.56 14.02
CA PRO A 188 -6.70 0.96 15.18
C PRO A 188 -6.39 1.73 16.47
N ARG A 189 -7.27 1.60 17.46
CA ARG A 189 -7.08 2.29 18.75
C ARG A 189 -5.76 1.83 19.39
N GLY A 190 -4.93 2.79 19.78
CA GLY A 190 -3.62 2.53 20.42
C GLY A 190 -2.45 2.46 19.45
N GLN A 191 -2.72 2.28 18.15
CA GLN A 191 -1.68 2.22 17.11
C GLN A 191 -1.45 3.57 16.45
N ARG A 192 -0.30 3.71 15.79
CA ARG A 192 0.12 4.93 15.11
C ARG A 192 0.48 4.61 13.67
N LEU A 193 0.04 5.46 12.73
CA LEU A 193 0.53 5.44 11.36
C LEU A 193 1.51 6.61 11.19
N GLN A 194 2.75 6.32 10.84
CA GLN A 194 3.72 7.34 10.47
C GLN A 194 3.98 7.31 8.96
N ILE A 195 3.86 8.48 8.33
CA ILE A 195 4.29 8.70 6.95
C ILE A 195 5.31 9.81 6.95
N ASP A 196 6.48 9.56 6.37
CA ASP A 196 7.50 10.59 6.22
C ASP A 196 7.33 11.26 4.87
N HIS A 197 7.35 12.59 4.89
CA HIS A 197 7.33 13.44 3.71
C HIS A 197 8.71 14.07 3.56
N ILE A 198 9.44 13.67 2.54
CA ILE A 198 10.82 14.11 2.31
C ILE A 198 10.84 15.05 1.13
N VAL A 199 11.30 16.28 1.38
CA VAL A 199 11.48 17.30 0.34
C VAL A 199 12.95 17.41 -0.01
N PHE A 200 13.28 17.07 -1.25
CA PHE A 200 14.61 17.16 -1.82
C PHE A 200 14.74 18.51 -2.52
N VAL A 201 15.43 19.44 -1.87
CA VAL A 201 15.68 20.78 -2.37
C VAL A 201 16.91 20.74 -3.28
N PRO A 202 16.82 21.27 -4.51
CA PRO A 202 17.98 21.31 -5.41
C PRO A 202 19.02 22.31 -4.88
N GLU A 203 20.27 21.88 -4.83
CA GLU A 203 21.44 22.68 -4.47
C GLU A 203 22.38 22.72 -5.69
N PRO A 204 22.32 23.77 -6.52
CA PRO A 204 23.19 23.91 -7.69
C PRO A 204 24.66 23.95 -7.26
N ARG A 205 25.50 23.22 -7.98
CA ARG A 205 26.94 23.18 -7.77
C ARG A 205 27.67 24.06 -8.77
N PRO A 206 28.90 24.52 -8.44
CA PRO A 206 29.73 25.27 -9.39
C PRO A 206 30.09 24.50 -10.66
N ASP A 207 30.09 23.17 -10.63
CA ASP A 207 30.39 22.29 -11.77
C ASP A 207 29.17 22.06 -12.70
N GLY A 208 28.07 22.78 -12.48
CA GLY A 208 26.84 22.68 -13.27
C GLY A 208 25.96 21.48 -12.93
N LYS A 209 26.34 20.64 -11.97
CA LYS A 209 25.49 19.56 -11.43
C LYS A 209 24.55 20.11 -10.35
N VAL A 210 23.54 19.32 -9.99
CA VAL A 210 22.59 19.64 -8.92
C VAL A 210 22.64 18.53 -7.88
N ASP A 211 23.03 18.89 -6.65
CA ASP A 211 22.85 18.00 -5.50
C ASP A 211 21.42 18.19 -4.94
N PHE A 212 20.96 17.22 -4.17
CA PHE A 212 19.63 17.29 -3.56
C PHE A 212 19.74 17.14 -2.05
N ARG A 213 19.33 18.19 -1.33
CA ARG A 213 19.31 18.17 0.13
C ARG A 213 17.97 17.68 0.66
N PRO A 214 17.93 16.55 1.39
CA PRO A 214 16.68 16.03 1.95
C PRO A 214 16.25 16.82 3.19
N HIS A 215 14.97 17.17 3.23
CA HIS A 215 14.29 17.78 4.37
C HIS A 215 13.13 16.87 4.78
N PRO A 216 13.32 15.98 5.77
CA PRO A 216 12.29 15.05 6.20
C PRO A 216 11.30 15.70 7.17
N TYR A 217 10.01 15.45 6.96
CA TYR A 217 8.92 15.82 7.84
C TYR A 217 8.16 14.55 8.25
N GLN A 218 7.91 14.37 9.53
CA GLN A 218 7.17 13.22 10.03
C GLN A 218 5.70 13.58 10.22
N HIS A 219 4.82 12.81 9.60
CA HIS A 219 3.38 12.92 9.80
C HIS A 219 2.89 11.70 10.60
N VAL A 220 2.68 11.90 11.90
CA VAL A 220 2.14 10.88 12.80
C VAL A 220 0.62 11.02 12.87
N TYR A 221 -0.06 9.91 12.59
CA TYR A 221 -1.52 9.80 12.63
C TYR A 221 -1.97 8.88 13.76
N LEU A 222 -2.92 9.40 14.51
CA LEU A 222 -3.66 8.68 15.55
C LEU A 222 -5.14 8.64 15.16
N LYS A 223 -5.88 7.67 15.73
CA LYS A 223 -7.33 7.61 15.61
C LYS A 223 -7.97 8.89 16.18
N ARG A 224 -8.61 9.70 15.32
CA ARG A 224 -9.29 10.95 15.69
C ARG A 224 -10.71 10.97 15.11
N PRO A 225 -11.72 11.48 15.84
CA PRO A 225 -13.04 11.78 15.27
C PRO A 225 -12.92 12.94 14.27
N GLY A 226 -13.61 12.84 13.13
CA GLY A 226 -13.59 13.89 12.09
C GLY A 226 -12.53 13.68 10.99
N SER A 227 -12.51 14.61 10.03
CA SER A 227 -11.98 14.46 8.66
C SER A 227 -10.69 13.62 8.51
N THR A 228 -10.79 12.59 7.65
CA THR A 228 -9.67 11.74 7.20
C THR A 228 -8.89 12.32 6.02
N LYS A 229 -9.42 13.38 5.38
CA LYS A 229 -8.80 14.07 4.24
C LYS A 229 -7.86 15.15 4.73
N ARG A 230 -6.63 15.14 4.21
CA ARG A 230 -5.52 15.98 4.66
C ARG A 230 -4.72 16.46 3.44
N TYR A 231 -3.93 17.50 3.64
CA TYR A 231 -2.98 17.98 2.65
C TYR A 231 -1.59 17.92 3.28
N TRP A 232 -0.63 17.33 2.58
CA TRP A 232 0.78 17.42 2.91
C TRP A 232 1.47 18.19 1.81
N TYR A 233 2.04 19.33 2.18
CA TYR A 233 2.39 20.34 1.21
C TYR A 233 3.58 21.13 1.70
N TRP A 234 4.26 21.73 0.74
CA TRP A 234 5.16 22.84 0.97
C TRP A 234 4.42 24.14 0.66
N HIS A 235 4.73 25.20 1.40
CA HIS A 235 4.24 26.53 1.07
C HIS A 235 5.33 27.57 1.25
N PHE A 236 5.26 28.61 0.44
CA PHE A 236 6.04 29.82 0.66
C PHE A 236 5.23 30.76 1.56
N GLU A 237 5.91 31.39 2.51
CA GLU A 237 5.30 32.34 3.44
C GLU A 237 4.88 33.63 2.71
N ARG A 238 4.52 34.67 3.47
CA ARG A 238 4.02 35.95 2.90
C ARG A 238 5.06 36.72 2.10
N THR A 239 6.34 36.37 2.20
CA THR A 239 7.42 36.96 1.41
C THR A 239 7.85 36.04 0.26
N PRO A 240 8.30 36.58 -0.88
CA PRO A 240 8.88 35.78 -1.95
C PRO A 240 10.00 34.90 -1.39
N SER A 241 9.95 33.61 -1.68
CA SER A 241 10.93 32.67 -1.13
C SER A 241 12.30 32.88 -1.75
N THR A 242 13.34 32.81 -0.94
CA THR A 242 14.74 32.71 -1.40
C THR A 242 15.10 31.30 -1.87
N ALA A 243 14.14 30.36 -1.82
CA ALA A 243 14.25 29.02 -2.33
C ALA A 243 14.78 29.00 -3.79
N PRO A 244 15.64 28.01 -4.14
CA PRO A 244 16.12 27.83 -5.50
C PRO A 244 14.97 27.42 -6.43
N ALA A 245 14.99 27.99 -7.63
CA ALA A 245 14.19 27.51 -8.75
C ALA A 245 14.74 26.18 -9.29
N GLY A 246 13.93 25.49 -10.07
CA GLY A 246 14.24 24.19 -10.65
C GLY A 246 13.40 23.07 -10.07
N THR A 247 13.83 21.84 -10.35
CA THR A 247 13.08 20.64 -9.98
C THR A 247 13.26 20.31 -8.49
N TRP A 248 12.16 20.34 -7.75
CA TRP A 248 12.09 19.85 -6.38
C TRP A 248 11.45 18.47 -6.37
N ARG A 249 11.99 17.54 -5.60
CA ARG A 249 11.42 16.19 -5.48
C ARG A 249 10.78 15.98 -4.13
N PHE A 250 9.57 15.43 -4.11
CA PHE A 250 8.84 15.14 -2.90
C PHE A 250 8.58 13.64 -2.85
N ALA A 251 9.05 12.97 -1.80
CA ALA A 251 8.78 11.56 -1.57
C ALA A 251 7.88 11.37 -0.35
N LEU A 252 6.93 10.44 -0.44
CA LEU A 252 6.21 9.92 0.71
C LEU A 252 6.72 8.51 1.01
N THR A 253 7.06 8.25 2.28
CA THR A 253 7.56 6.95 2.72
C THR A 253 6.78 6.42 3.92
N ASN A 254 6.67 5.10 4.04
CA ASN A 254 6.19 4.44 5.24
C ASN A 254 7.23 3.38 5.65
N ARG A 255 7.71 3.45 6.89
CA ARG A 255 8.71 2.50 7.43
C ARG A 255 9.95 2.36 6.53
N GLY A 256 10.41 3.47 5.95
CA GLY A 256 11.58 3.51 5.05
C GLY A 256 11.33 3.07 3.61
N GLN A 257 10.14 2.56 3.28
CA GLN A 257 9.78 2.24 1.89
C GLN A 257 9.15 3.45 1.20
N THR A 258 9.61 3.75 -0.02
CA THR A 258 9.04 4.82 -0.84
C THR A 258 7.69 4.38 -1.41
N LEU A 259 6.65 5.14 -1.10
CA LEU A 259 5.30 4.95 -1.65
C LEU A 259 5.20 5.62 -3.02
N ILE A 260 5.55 6.90 -3.05
CA ILE A 260 5.45 7.75 -4.24
C ILE A 260 6.53 8.83 -4.18
N SER A 261 7.08 9.16 -5.34
CA SER A 261 7.98 10.29 -5.53
C SER A 261 7.49 11.12 -6.71
N ARG A 262 7.42 12.44 -6.54
CA ARG A 262 6.99 13.36 -7.60
C ARG A 262 7.92 14.57 -7.65
N ASP A 263 8.18 14.98 -8.88
CA ASP A 263 8.97 16.16 -9.18
C ASP A 263 8.02 17.34 -9.43
N PHE A 264 8.37 18.49 -8.88
CA PHE A 264 7.68 19.77 -9.02
C PHE A 264 8.65 20.77 -9.61
N GLU A 265 8.28 21.37 -10.73
CA GLU A 265 9.12 22.39 -11.37
C GLU A 265 8.79 23.76 -10.80
N LEU A 266 9.73 24.36 -10.08
CA LEU A 266 9.55 25.65 -9.43
C LEU A 266 10.18 26.76 -10.27
N VAL A 267 9.36 27.73 -10.68
CA VAL A 267 9.78 28.81 -11.57
C VAL A 267 9.71 30.16 -10.87
N ARG A 268 10.67 31.04 -11.18
CA ARG A 268 10.52 32.45 -10.80
C ARG A 268 9.45 33.09 -11.69
N PRO A 269 8.57 33.93 -11.12
CA PRO A 269 7.63 34.71 -11.90
C PRO A 269 8.32 35.72 -12.82
#